data_AF-A0A9E3FJ10-F1
#
_entry.id   AF-A0A9E3FJ10-F1
#
_cell.length_a   1.000
_cell.length_b   1.000
_cell.length_c   1.000
_cell.angle_alpha   90.00
_cell.angle_beta   90.00
_cell.angle_gamma   90.00
#
_symmetry.space_group_name_H-M   'P 1'
#
loop_
_entity.id
_entity.type
_entity.pdbx_description
1 polymer ?
#
loop_
_entity_poly.entity_id
_entity_poly.type
_entity_poly.pdbx_seq_one_letter_code
_entity_poly.pdbx_strand_id
1 'polypeptide(L)'
;MRRLGWRWLIVVAFLLAASFAGLFAVRAVRRAVYWSSHRDEVIRPWMSVHYVARSYRVPPHVLYRAINLEPLPRDRRPLREVAREQNRAFEALAAELQNAIAEFRAHPERFPPPPPPHGGPKTP
;
A
#
# COMPACT_ATOMS: atom_id res chain seq x y z
N MET A 1 -34.29 -22.74 -37.34
CA MET A 1 -33.52 -22.79 -36.07
C MET A 1 -32.19 -22.00 -36.12
N ARG A 2 -32.14 -20.78 -36.70
CA ARG A 2 -30.88 -20.01 -36.90
C ARG A 2 -30.73 -18.75 -36.02
N ARG A 3 -31.78 -18.34 -35.30
CA ARG A 3 -31.76 -17.13 -34.44
C ARG A 3 -31.13 -17.36 -33.05
N LEU A 4 -31.01 -18.63 -32.62
CA LEU A 4 -30.46 -18.97 -31.30
C LEU A 4 -28.92 -18.86 -31.28
N GLY A 5 -28.25 -19.31 -32.34
CA GLY A 5 -26.79 -19.22 -32.47
C GLY A 5 -26.27 -17.77 -32.51
N TRP A 6 -27.01 -16.85 -33.12
CA TRP A 6 -26.62 -15.43 -33.19
C TRP A 6 -26.64 -14.76 -31.81
N ARG A 7 -27.66 -15.06 -30.98
CA ARG A 7 -27.75 -14.53 -29.61
C ARG A 7 -26.59 -15.02 -28.75
N TRP A 8 -26.23 -16.30 -28.87
CA TRP A 8 -25.07 -16.88 -28.17
C TRP A 8 -23.75 -16.29 -28.63
N LEU A 9 -23.59 -16.01 -29.93
CA LEU A 9 -22.41 -15.31 -30.44
C LEU A 9 -22.26 -13.91 -29.84
N ILE A 10 -23.36 -13.15 -29.69
CA ILE A 10 -23.33 -11.83 -29.04
C ILE A 10 -22.94 -11.98 -27.56
N VAL A 11 -23.49 -12.95 -26.84
CA VAL A 11 -23.17 -13.18 -25.42
C VAL A 11 -21.71 -13.58 -25.24
N VAL A 12 -21.18 -14.48 -26.06
CA VAL A 12 -19.77 -14.89 -26.01
C VAL A 12 -18.86 -13.72 -26.36
N ALA A 13 -19.19 -12.92 -27.38
CA ALA A 13 -18.43 -11.73 -27.74
C ALA A 13 -18.43 -10.70 -26.61
N PHE A 14 -19.56 -10.49 -25.94
CA PHE A 14 -19.67 -9.60 -24.78
C PHE A 14 -18.83 -10.10 -23.59
N LEU A 15 -18.88 -11.39 -23.27
CA LEU A 15 -18.08 -11.99 -22.20
C LEU A 15 -16.57 -11.92 -22.51
N LEU A 16 -16.18 -12.14 -23.76
CA LEU A 16 -14.78 -11.95 -24.18
C LEU A 16 -14.35 -10.49 -24.00
N ALA A 17 -15.15 -9.54 -24.51
CA ALA A 17 -14.85 -8.12 -24.39
C ALA A 17 -14.77 -7.68 -22.91
N ALA A 18 -15.67 -8.16 -22.06
CA ALA A 18 -15.65 -7.90 -20.62
C ALA A 18 -14.42 -8.51 -19.94
N SER A 19 -14.03 -9.74 -20.28
CA SER A 19 -12.78 -10.36 -19.79
C SER A 19 -11.55 -9.57 -20.23
N PHE A 20 -11.47 -9.17 -21.50
CA PHE A 20 -10.36 -8.37 -22.00
C PHE A 20 -10.31 -7.00 -21.32
N ALA A 21 -11.44 -6.33 -21.15
CA ALA A 21 -11.52 -5.06 -20.44
C ALA A 21 -11.10 -5.20 -18.97
N GLY A 22 -11.52 -6.26 -18.28
CA GLY A 22 -11.10 -6.57 -16.90
C GLY A 22 -9.60 -6.82 -16.80
N LEU A 23 -9.04 -7.67 -17.68
CA LEU A 23 -7.60 -7.93 -17.73
C LEU A 23 -6.80 -6.67 -18.03
N PHE A 24 -7.29 -5.83 -18.95
CA PHE A 24 -6.65 -4.57 -19.31
C PHE A 24 -6.74 -3.56 -18.16
N ALA A 25 -7.88 -3.48 -17.46
CA ALA A 25 -8.06 -2.64 -16.28
C ALA A 25 -7.10 -3.08 -15.16
N VAL A 26 -7.01 -4.37 -14.85
CA VAL A 26 -6.06 -4.88 -13.85
C VAL A 26 -4.62 -4.58 -14.26
N ARG A 27 -4.26 -4.77 -15.54
CA ARG A 27 -2.91 -4.43 -16.03
C ARG A 27 -2.63 -2.93 -15.99
N ALA A 28 -3.60 -2.11 -16.34
CA ALA A 28 -3.50 -0.65 -16.32
C ALA A 28 -3.36 -0.14 -14.89
N VAL A 29 -4.14 -0.67 -13.94
CA VAL A 29 -4.00 -0.37 -12.52
C VAL A 29 -2.61 -0.78 -12.01
N ARG A 30 -2.12 -1.98 -12.36
CA ARG A 30 -0.74 -2.40 -12.01
C ARG A 30 0.33 -1.47 -12.59
N ARG A 31 0.14 -1.00 -13.83
CA ARG A 31 1.06 -0.07 -14.51
C ARG A 31 0.97 1.36 -13.96
N ALA A 32 -0.22 1.81 -13.61
CA ALA A 32 -0.48 3.13 -13.03
C ALA A 32 0.05 3.21 -11.59
N VAL A 33 -0.16 2.16 -10.80
CA VAL A 33 0.49 2.01 -9.49
C VAL A 33 2.01 2.00 -9.66
N TYR A 34 2.55 1.26 -10.64
CA TYR A 34 3.99 1.26 -10.96
C TYR A 34 4.51 2.65 -11.38
N TRP A 35 3.75 3.43 -12.16
CA TRP A 35 4.13 4.79 -12.58
C TRP A 35 3.98 5.83 -11.45
N SER A 36 2.99 5.67 -10.57
CA SER A 36 2.81 6.52 -9.39
C SER A 36 4.00 6.40 -8.43
N SER A 37 4.61 5.22 -8.33
CA SER A 37 5.81 4.97 -7.52
C SER A 37 7.10 5.62 -8.04
N HIS A 38 7.12 6.15 -9.27
CA HIS A 38 8.33 6.75 -9.87
C HIS A 38 8.43 8.28 -9.72
N ARG A 39 7.38 8.95 -9.23
CA ARG A 39 7.36 10.42 -9.06
C ARG A 39 7.70 10.87 -7.64
N ASP A 40 7.45 10.02 -6.64
CA ASP A 40 7.79 10.25 -5.25
C ASP A 40 9.01 9.40 -4.86
N GLU A 41 9.99 10.04 -4.23
CA GLU A 41 11.32 9.54 -3.85
C GLU A 41 11.36 8.04 -3.47
N VAL A 42 11.73 7.18 -4.42
CA VAL A 42 11.57 5.71 -4.36
C VAL A 42 11.92 5.16 -2.98
N ILE A 43 10.95 4.51 -2.31
CA ILE A 43 11.19 3.80 -1.05
C ILE A 43 12.23 2.70 -1.34
N ARG A 44 13.42 2.84 -0.76
CA ARG A 44 14.53 1.89 -0.98
C ARG A 44 14.52 0.77 0.07
N PRO A 45 14.94 -0.45 -0.29
CA PRO A 45 14.92 -1.61 0.60
C PRO A 45 15.81 -1.48 1.84
N TRP A 46 16.78 -0.58 1.84
CA TRP A 46 17.64 -0.28 2.97
C TRP A 46 17.05 0.77 3.92
N MET A 47 16.02 1.52 3.52
CA MET A 47 15.40 2.54 4.36
C MET A 47 14.65 1.85 5.50
N SER A 48 14.63 2.46 6.68
CA SER A 48 13.80 2.02 7.80
C SER A 48 12.42 2.69 7.76
N VAL A 49 11.44 2.10 8.45
CA VAL A 49 10.08 2.67 8.56
C VAL A 49 10.13 4.12 9.07
N HIS A 50 10.95 4.37 10.10
CA HIS A 50 11.11 5.71 10.66
C HIS A 50 11.80 6.67 9.67
N TYR A 51 12.78 6.20 8.90
CA TYR A 51 13.41 7.03 7.88
C TYR A 51 12.42 7.44 6.80
N VAL A 52 11.61 6.49 6.30
CA VAL A 52 10.54 6.78 5.32
C VAL A 52 9.53 7.77 5.90
N ALA A 53 9.07 7.56 7.13
CA ALA A 53 8.17 8.48 7.83
C ALA A 53 8.72 9.92 7.86
N ARG A 54 10.02 10.05 8.17
CA ARG A 54 10.71 11.34 8.21
C ARG A 54 10.83 11.99 6.82
N SER A 55 11.26 11.23 5.81
CA SER A 55 11.40 11.72 4.43
C SER A 55 10.07 12.21 3.85
N TYR A 56 8.99 11.46 4.11
CA TYR A 56 7.67 11.75 3.59
C TYR A 56 6.83 12.68 4.49
N ARG A 57 7.39 13.11 5.63
CA ARG A 57 6.72 13.93 6.66
C ARG A 57 5.40 13.34 7.16
N VAL A 58 5.34 12.01 7.27
CA VAL A 58 4.16 11.29 7.79
C VAL A 58 4.48 10.76 9.19
N PRO A 59 3.53 10.78 10.14
CA PRO A 59 3.75 10.17 11.44
C PRO A 59 4.07 8.67 11.31
N PRO A 60 5.09 8.16 12.03
CA PRO A 60 5.52 6.77 11.87
C PRO A 60 4.43 5.75 12.22
N HIS A 61 3.54 6.06 13.16
CA HIS A 61 2.45 5.17 13.57
C HIS A 61 1.47 4.85 12.43
N VAL A 62 1.30 5.75 11.46
CA VAL A 62 0.49 5.51 10.25
C VAL A 62 1.11 4.40 9.42
N LEU A 63 2.42 4.47 9.22
CA LEU A 63 3.17 3.48 8.45
C LEU A 63 3.19 2.13 9.17
N TYR A 64 3.45 2.10 10.47
CA TYR A 64 3.43 0.88 11.28
C TYR A 64 2.06 0.17 11.24
N ARG A 65 0.97 0.93 11.34
CA ARG A 65 -0.40 0.40 11.20
C ARG A 65 -0.63 -0.20 9.80
N ALA A 66 -0.17 0.49 8.75
CA ALA A 66 -0.36 0.02 7.38
C ALA A 66 0.33 -1.33 7.12
N ILE A 67 1.53 -1.54 7.64
CA ILE A 67 2.28 -2.80 7.47
C ILE A 67 2.00 -3.83 8.57
N ASN A 68 0.97 -3.60 9.41
CA ASN A 68 0.61 -4.43 10.55
C ASN A 68 1.82 -4.79 11.45
N LEU A 69 2.67 -3.80 11.72
CA LEU A 69 3.86 -3.96 12.54
C LEU A 69 3.69 -3.21 13.86
N GLU A 70 4.06 -3.85 14.97
CA GLU A 70 4.05 -3.25 16.29
C GLU A 70 5.03 -2.04 16.32
N PRO A 71 4.61 -0.85 16.79
CA PRO A 71 5.50 0.31 16.87
C PRO A 71 6.62 0.08 17.90
N LEU A 72 7.82 -0.26 17.43
CA LEU A 72 8.99 -0.41 18.31
C LEU A 72 9.70 0.93 18.54
N PRO A 73 9.95 1.34 19.80
CA PRO A 73 10.79 2.49 20.08
C PRO A 73 12.22 2.19 19.59
N ARG A 74 12.65 2.88 18.53
CA ARG A 74 13.93 2.69 17.79
C ARG A 74 14.00 1.47 16.86
N ASP A 75 12.95 1.18 16.10
CA ASP A 75 13.13 0.25 14.97
C ASP A 75 14.08 0.86 13.90
N ARG A 76 15.27 0.26 13.78
CA ARG A 76 16.28 0.60 12.77
C ARG A 76 16.38 -0.45 11.67
N ARG A 77 15.53 -1.48 11.69
CA ARG A 77 15.58 -2.54 10.69
C ARG A 77 15.25 -1.97 9.32
N PRO A 78 16.01 -2.37 8.28
CA PRO A 78 15.69 -1.99 6.92
C PRO A 78 14.39 -2.67 6.48
N LEU A 79 13.61 -2.00 5.63
CA LEU A 79 12.33 -2.53 5.15
C LEU A 79 12.45 -3.90 4.47
N ARG A 80 13.60 -4.20 3.84
CA ARG A 80 13.86 -5.54 3.29
C ARG A 80 13.82 -6.65 4.35
N GLU A 81 14.26 -6.35 5.56
CA GLU A 81 14.33 -7.33 6.65
C GLU A 81 12.95 -7.53 7.25
N VAL A 82 12.21 -6.43 7.47
CA VAL A 82 10.78 -6.48 7.83
C VAL A 82 9.96 -7.28 6.82
N ALA A 83 10.19 -7.05 5.52
CA ALA A 83 9.51 -7.81 4.46
C ALA A 83 9.85 -9.32 4.53
N ARG A 84 11.11 -9.67 4.80
CA ARG A 84 11.54 -11.07 4.97
C ARG A 84 10.94 -11.71 6.21
N GLU A 85 10.90 -11.02 7.35
CA GLU A 85 10.26 -11.49 8.58
C GLU A 85 8.77 -11.78 8.36
N GLN A 86 8.09 -10.92 7.60
CA GLN A 86 6.68 -11.11 7.26
C GLN A 86 6.46 -12.14 6.12
N ASN A 87 7.52 -12.73 5.55
CA ASN A 87 7.46 -13.59 4.36
C ASN A 87 6.74 -12.93 3.17
N ARG A 88 6.92 -11.62 2.96
CA ARG A 88 6.30 -10.84 1.89
C ARG A 88 7.35 -10.29 0.92
N ALA A 89 6.94 -10.03 -0.32
CA ALA A 89 7.78 -9.33 -1.28
C ALA A 89 7.96 -7.86 -0.86
N PHE A 90 9.20 -7.36 -0.95
CA PHE A 90 9.51 -5.95 -0.64
C PHE A 90 8.64 -4.98 -1.43
N GLU A 91 8.43 -5.24 -2.72
CA GLU A 91 7.58 -4.41 -3.60
C GLU A 91 6.14 -4.29 -3.10
N ALA A 92 5.57 -5.38 -2.57
CA ALA A 92 4.22 -5.35 -2.02
C ALA A 92 4.15 -4.50 -0.75
N LEU A 93 5.17 -4.61 0.11
CA LEU A 93 5.27 -3.80 1.33
C LEU A 93 5.51 -2.31 1.01
N ALA A 94 6.35 -2.01 0.02
CA ALA A 94 6.59 -0.65 -0.45
C ALA A 94 5.31 -0.01 -1.03
N ALA A 95 4.53 -0.76 -1.81
CA ALA A 95 3.26 -0.30 -2.34
C ALA A 95 2.23 -0.01 -1.23
N GLU A 96 2.16 -0.86 -0.20
CA GLU A 96 1.27 -0.67 0.96
C GLU A 96 1.65 0.60 1.75
N LEU A 97 2.96 0.83 1.96
CA LEU A 97 3.45 2.07 2.57
C LEU A 97 3.12 3.31 1.73
N GLN A 98 3.29 3.25 0.42
CA GLN A 98 2.95 4.37 -0.48
C GLN A 98 1.45 4.69 -0.45
N ASN A 99 0.60 3.66 -0.47
CA ASN A 99 -0.85 3.83 -0.35
C ASN A 99 -1.22 4.49 0.97
N ALA A 100 -0.61 4.06 2.09
CA ALA A 100 -0.86 4.67 3.39
C ALA A 100 -0.40 6.14 3.45
N ILE A 101 0.74 6.47 2.82
CA ILE A 101 1.21 7.86 2.69
C ILE A 101 0.21 8.69 1.88
N ALA A 102 -0.26 8.18 0.74
CA ALA A 102 -1.23 8.85 -0.11
C ALA A 102 -2.57 9.05 0.63
N GLU A 103 -3.04 8.04 1.35
CA GLU A 103 -4.26 8.13 2.16
C GLU A 103 -4.13 9.15 3.29
N PHE A 104 -3.00 9.15 4.01
CA PHE A 104 -2.74 10.16 5.05
C PHE A 104 -2.69 11.57 4.49
N ARG A 105 -2.10 11.76 3.30
CA ARG A 105 -2.06 13.07 2.64
C ARG A 105 -3.45 13.54 2.20
N ALA A 106 -4.33 12.63 1.81
CA ALA A 106 -5.70 12.95 1.42
C ALA A 106 -6.61 13.18 2.64
N HIS A 107 -6.42 12.41 3.71
CA HIS A 107 -7.32 12.34 4.88
C HIS A 107 -6.53 12.23 6.20
N PRO A 108 -5.79 13.27 6.61
CA PRO A 108 -5.00 13.23 7.85
C PRO A 108 -5.85 12.99 9.10
N GLU A 109 -7.11 13.43 9.10
CA GLU A 109 -8.08 13.26 10.19
C GLU A 109 -8.42 11.80 10.53
N ARG A 110 -8.23 10.86 9.59
CA ARG A 110 -8.46 9.42 9.83
C ARG A 110 -7.37 8.77 10.68
N PHE A 111 -6.26 9.48 10.90
CA PHE A 111 -5.11 9.00 11.64
C PHE A 111 -4.89 9.86 12.88
N PRO A 112 -5.75 9.72 13.91
CA PRO A 112 -5.59 10.46 15.14
C PRO A 112 -4.24 10.10 15.78
N PRO A 113 -3.53 11.09 16.36
CA PRO A 113 -2.29 10.83 17.06
C PRO A 113 -2.54 9.81 18.19
N PRO A 114 -1.57 8.92 18.47
CA PRO A 114 -1.70 7.97 19.56
C PRO A 114 -1.95 8.73 20.88
N PRO A 115 -2.75 8.16 21.80
CA PRO A 115 -3.00 8.78 23.09
C PRO A 115 -1.67 9.09 23.78
N PRO A 116 -1.55 10.25 24.46
CA PRO A 116 -0.33 10.60 25.17
C PRO A 116 0.04 9.46 26.11
N PRO A 117 1.32 9.09 26.22
CA PRO A 117 1.74 8.06 27.16
C PRO A 117 1.28 8.52 28.54
N HIS A 118 0.42 7.71 29.18
CA HIS A 118 -0.03 7.97 30.54
C HIS A 118 1.22 8.15 31.39
N GLY A 119 1.38 9.35 31.94
CA GLY A 119 2.52 9.69 32.77
C GLY A 119 2.52 8.79 33.99
N GLY A 120 3.24 7.66 33.90
CA GLY A 120 3.65 6.91 35.07
C GLY A 120 4.40 7.88 36.00
N PRO A 121 4.22 7.75 37.32
CA PRO A 121 4.78 8.70 38.27
C PRO A 121 6.28 8.86 38.00
N LYS A 122 6.69 10.10 37.76
CA LYS A 122 8.12 10.45 37.82
C LYS A 122 8.54 10.23 39.26
N THR A 123 9.17 9.09 39.54
CA THR A 123 9.81 8.85 40.82
C THR A 123 10.88 9.93 41.01
N PRO A 124 10.79 10.73 42.08
CA PRO A 124 11.80 11.74 42.42
C PRO A 124 13.13 11.11 42.84
#